data_AF-A0A0L0BXW7-F1
#
_entry.id   AF-A0A0L0BXW7-F1
#
_cell.length_a   1.000
_cell.length_b   1.000
_cell.length_c   1.000
_cell.angle_alpha   90.00
_cell.angle_beta   90.00
_cell.angle_gamma   90.00
#
_symmetry.space_group_name_H-M   'P 1'
#
loop_
_entity.id
_entity.type
_entity.pdbx_description
1 polymer ?
#
loop_
_entity_poly.entity_id
_entity_poly.type
_entity_poly.pdbx_seq_one_letter_code
_entity_poly.pdbx_strand_id
1 'polypeptide(L)'
;MVNSSECRWKKAMLGPLPDDFLRLDSLSDRVQNIDAQTAMALYRQTLPQLAAINHVGRLSITCAQAKLARNYGLTRMDPYVRIRVGHYVYETQTDPNGGKNPRWNRVIQSQLPNGVNSIYVEIYDECSFKMDELIAWCEIKLPERVFNGETHEEWYPLSGKQGDGLEGAIDIVLSFSNQHYMYPNLQESGQMLMVPPGRPTPIFVSPHQPIQHTSTLPFVISEEDLKQVREMFPNIDAEVVKTLYEVNRGNKDSTINSLLQMNE
;
A
#
# COMPACT_ATOMS: atom_id res chain seq x y z
N MET A 1 -5.21 34.50 68.11
CA MET A 1 -3.77 34.17 68.08
C MET A 1 -3.64 32.66 68.05
N VAL A 2 -3.11 32.14 66.92
CA VAL A 2 -2.20 30.97 66.68
C VAL A 2 -2.04 30.00 67.87
N ASN A 3 -2.11 28.66 67.80
CA ASN A 3 -1.72 27.68 66.77
C ASN A 3 -2.34 26.31 67.14
N SER A 4 -2.71 25.47 66.17
CA SER A 4 -2.69 24.01 66.38
C SER A 4 -2.40 23.30 65.07
N SER A 5 -1.22 22.68 64.98
CA SER A 5 -0.79 21.88 63.84
C SER A 5 -0.77 20.41 64.29
N GLU A 6 -1.79 19.65 63.91
CA GLU A 6 -1.87 18.21 64.17
C GLU A 6 -0.83 17.44 63.35
N CYS A 7 0.03 16.69 64.03
CA CYS A 7 0.93 15.72 63.41
C CYS A 7 0.19 14.40 63.14
N ARG A 8 -0.12 14.14 61.87
CA ARG A 8 -0.93 13.02 61.31
C ARG A 8 -0.26 11.62 61.34
N TRP A 9 0.85 11.42 62.05
CA TRP A 9 1.73 10.24 61.86
C TRP A 9 1.98 9.43 63.13
N LYS A 10 0.93 9.12 63.89
CA LYS A 10 0.97 8.03 64.89
C LYS A 10 -0.34 7.28 64.96
N LYS A 11 -0.54 6.35 64.03
CA LYS A 11 -1.40 5.18 64.26
C LYS A 11 -0.67 3.95 63.78
N ALA A 12 0.22 3.43 64.62
CA ALA A 12 0.81 2.12 64.42
C ALA A 12 -0.32 1.09 64.57
N MET A 13 -0.53 0.27 63.54
CA MET A 13 -1.47 -0.84 63.59
C MET A 13 -0.87 -1.93 64.47
N LEU A 14 -1.35 -2.04 65.71
CA LEU A 14 -1.01 -3.15 66.61
C LEU A 14 -2.09 -4.22 66.46
N GLY A 15 -1.84 -5.18 65.59
CA GLY A 15 -2.68 -6.36 65.33
C GLY A 15 -1.86 -7.41 64.56
N PRO A 16 -2.30 -8.68 64.49
CA PRO A 16 -1.61 -9.71 63.72
C PRO A 16 -1.49 -9.26 62.26
N LEU A 17 -0.28 -9.32 61.72
CA LEU A 17 0.04 -8.91 60.37
C LEU A 17 -0.77 -9.77 59.38
N PRO A 18 -1.45 -9.19 58.37
CA PRO A 18 -2.16 -9.97 57.36
C PRO A 18 -1.21 -10.96 56.69
N ASP A 19 -1.68 -12.18 56.41
CA ASP A 19 -0.84 -13.23 55.82
C ASP A 19 -0.24 -12.79 54.48
N ASP A 20 -0.88 -11.86 53.77
CA ASP A 20 -0.45 -11.37 52.45
C ASP A 20 0.38 -10.07 52.51
N PHE A 21 0.83 -9.67 53.70
CA PHE A 21 1.72 -8.51 53.86
C PHE A 21 3.08 -8.78 53.20
N LEU A 22 3.46 -7.94 52.23
CA LEU A 22 4.67 -8.06 51.40
C LEU A 22 4.72 -9.27 50.44
N ARG A 23 3.62 -10.00 50.25
CA ARG A 23 3.55 -11.02 49.20
C ARG A 23 3.23 -10.36 47.86
N LEU A 24 4.21 -10.32 46.97
CA LEU A 24 3.99 -10.06 45.55
C LEU A 24 3.35 -11.30 44.95
N ASP A 25 2.05 -11.49 45.19
CA ASP A 25 1.26 -12.53 44.54
C ASP A 25 1.38 -12.36 43.03
N SER A 26 1.96 -13.36 42.34
CA SER A 26 1.81 -13.83 40.94
C SER A 26 1.35 -12.87 39.81
N LEU A 27 1.43 -11.55 39.98
CA LEU A 27 1.13 -10.56 38.95
C LEU A 27 2.20 -10.58 37.86
N SER A 28 3.41 -11.06 38.16
CA SER A 28 4.48 -11.21 37.19
C SER A 28 4.08 -12.09 36.01
N ASP A 29 3.48 -13.26 36.26
CA ASP A 29 3.10 -14.18 35.18
C ASP A 29 1.88 -13.68 34.38
N ARG A 30 0.95 -12.99 35.05
CA ARG A 30 -0.25 -12.45 34.41
C ARG A 30 0.08 -11.24 33.53
N VAL A 31 0.92 -10.33 34.04
CA VAL A 31 1.39 -9.15 33.30
C VAL A 31 2.30 -9.56 32.14
N GLN A 32 3.18 -10.55 32.32
CA GLN A 32 4.03 -11.07 31.24
C GLN A 32 3.21 -11.70 30.09
N ASN A 33 2.16 -12.46 30.41
CA ASN A 33 1.28 -13.03 29.38
C ASN A 33 0.47 -11.95 28.64
N ILE A 34 0.03 -10.91 29.35
CA ILE A 34 -0.68 -9.78 28.75
C ILE A 34 0.26 -8.94 27.88
N ASP A 35 1.48 -8.67 28.35
CA ASP A 35 2.50 -7.94 27.57
C ASP A 35 2.93 -8.73 26.34
N ALA A 36 3.10 -10.06 26.45
CA ALA A 36 3.41 -10.91 25.30
C ALA A 36 2.30 -10.91 24.25
N GLN A 37 1.03 -11.01 24.67
CA GLN A 37 -0.11 -10.92 23.74
C GLN A 37 -0.25 -9.52 23.14
N THR A 38 -0.03 -8.47 23.93
CA THR A 38 -0.09 -7.08 23.47
C THR A 38 1.02 -6.78 22.47
N ALA A 39 2.25 -7.26 22.74
CA ALA A 39 3.38 -7.17 21.82
C ALA A 39 3.12 -7.93 20.50
N MET A 40 2.52 -9.13 20.56
CA MET A 40 2.13 -9.87 19.35
C MET A 40 1.03 -9.17 18.55
N ALA A 41 0.04 -8.58 19.22
CA ALA A 41 -1.04 -7.84 18.56
C ALA A 41 -0.51 -6.58 17.86
N LEU A 42 0.36 -5.82 18.54
CA LEU A 42 1.03 -4.66 17.96
C LEU A 42 1.93 -5.06 16.79
N TYR A 43 2.68 -6.16 16.90
CA TYR A 43 3.51 -6.68 15.80
C TYR A 43 2.66 -7.05 14.57
N ARG A 44 1.50 -7.70 14.79
CA ARG A 44 0.52 -8.02 13.74
C ARG A 44 -0.09 -6.77 13.08
N GLN A 45 -0.17 -5.66 13.83
CA GLN A 45 -0.75 -4.41 13.37
C GLN A 45 0.29 -3.50 12.69
N THR A 46 1.58 -3.63 13.05
CA THR A 46 2.71 -2.92 12.42
C THR A 46 3.22 -3.61 11.17
N LEU A 47 2.98 -4.92 11.01
CA LEU A 47 3.09 -5.56 9.71
C LEU A 47 2.02 -4.93 8.82
N PRO A 48 2.40 -4.31 7.68
CA PRO A 48 1.42 -4.06 6.65
C PRO A 48 0.75 -5.40 6.41
N GLN A 49 -0.59 -5.45 6.48
CA GLN A 49 -1.30 -6.50 5.80
C GLN A 49 -0.90 -6.39 4.34
N LEU A 50 0.18 -7.08 3.97
CA LEU A 50 0.49 -7.43 2.61
C LEU A 50 -0.65 -8.37 2.24
N ALA A 51 -1.80 -7.78 1.93
CA ALA A 51 -2.78 -8.41 1.07
C ALA A 51 -1.94 -9.04 -0.02
N ALA A 52 -1.95 -10.37 -0.10
CA ALA A 52 -1.20 -11.09 -1.10
C ALA A 52 -1.63 -10.48 -2.43
N ILE A 53 -0.80 -9.58 -2.97
CA ILE A 53 -1.12 -8.96 -4.23
C ILE A 53 -1.03 -10.13 -5.18
N ASN A 54 -2.16 -10.51 -5.77
CA ASN A 54 -2.32 -11.71 -6.58
C ASN A 54 -1.46 -11.59 -7.83
N HIS A 55 -0.15 -11.70 -7.69
CA HIS A 55 0.84 -11.64 -8.74
C HIS A 55 1.38 -13.04 -8.96
N VAL A 56 1.50 -13.42 -10.23
CA VAL A 56 2.05 -14.71 -10.63
C VAL A 56 3.58 -14.66 -10.75
N GLY A 57 4.17 -13.46 -10.82
CA GLY A 57 5.61 -13.27 -10.90
C GLY A 57 5.97 -11.89 -11.43
N ARG A 58 7.23 -11.74 -11.87
CA ARG A 58 7.76 -10.51 -12.45
C ARG A 58 7.96 -10.67 -13.95
N LEU A 59 7.30 -9.81 -14.72
CA LEU A 59 7.45 -9.65 -16.15
C LEU A 59 8.48 -8.56 -16.45
N SER A 60 9.55 -8.91 -17.16
CA SER A 60 10.51 -7.97 -17.71
C SER A 60 10.14 -7.66 -19.16
N ILE A 61 10.01 -6.37 -19.47
CA ILE A 61 9.63 -5.87 -20.80
C ILE A 61 10.73 -4.93 -21.25
N THR A 62 11.42 -5.27 -22.34
CA THR A 62 12.43 -4.39 -22.93
C THR A 62 11.83 -3.70 -24.15
N CYS A 63 11.70 -2.37 -24.08
CA CYS A 63 11.37 -1.53 -25.22
C CYS A 63 12.68 -1.18 -25.94
N ALA A 64 13.00 -1.90 -27.02
CA ALA A 64 14.27 -1.68 -27.73
C ALA A 64 14.18 -0.46 -28.65
N GLN A 65 13.35 -0.56 -29.69
CA GLN A 65 13.26 0.42 -30.78
C GLN A 65 11.94 0.28 -31.52
N ALA A 66 11.58 1.27 -32.34
CA ALA A 66 10.45 1.16 -33.27
C ALA A 66 10.82 1.64 -34.67
N LYS A 67 10.02 1.23 -35.65
CA LYS A 67 10.02 1.74 -37.02
C LYS A 67 8.61 2.21 -37.33
N LEU A 68 8.41 3.52 -37.31
CA LEU A 68 7.11 4.16 -37.52
C LEU A 68 6.89 4.49 -39.00
N ALA A 69 5.63 4.38 -39.45
CA ALA A 69 5.28 4.62 -40.84
C ALA A 69 5.47 6.08 -41.27
N ARG A 70 5.05 7.04 -40.43
CA ARG A 70 5.07 8.47 -40.73
C ARG A 70 5.63 9.32 -39.61
N ASN A 71 6.04 10.54 -39.96
CA ASN A 71 6.33 11.63 -39.03
C ASN A 71 5.12 12.57 -39.02
N TYR A 72 4.44 12.67 -37.88
CA TYR A 72 3.23 13.50 -37.75
C TYR A 72 3.52 14.91 -37.24
N GLY A 73 4.67 15.11 -36.59
CA GLY A 73 5.13 16.42 -36.17
C GLY A 73 5.54 17.32 -37.33
N LEU A 74 5.47 18.64 -37.09
CA LEU A 74 6.05 19.65 -37.99
C LEU A 74 7.59 19.54 -37.98
N THR A 75 8.16 19.27 -36.81
CA THR A 75 9.55 18.86 -36.59
C THR A 75 9.66 17.34 -36.52
N ARG A 76 10.86 16.81 -36.29
CA ARG A 76 10.99 15.40 -35.90
C ARG A 76 10.25 15.17 -34.60
N MET A 77 9.57 14.03 -34.51
CA MET A 77 8.92 13.57 -33.30
C MET A 77 9.97 13.21 -32.23
N ASP A 78 9.57 13.37 -30.98
CA ASP A 78 10.28 13.01 -29.75
C ASP A 78 9.52 11.86 -29.07
N PRO A 79 9.62 10.62 -29.57
CA PRO A 79 8.72 9.57 -29.13
C PRO A 79 9.14 8.90 -27.81
N TYR A 80 8.16 8.50 -27.01
CA TYR A 80 8.31 7.63 -25.85
C TYR A 80 7.23 6.53 -25.86
N VAL A 81 7.48 5.45 -25.10
CA VAL A 81 6.57 4.31 -25.00
C VAL A 81 5.90 4.31 -23.63
N ARG A 82 4.57 4.18 -23.62
CA ARG A 82 3.77 3.88 -22.45
C ARG A 82 3.27 2.44 -22.51
N ILE A 83 3.54 1.68 -21.45
CA ILE A 83 3.13 0.29 -21.32
C ILE A 83 2.17 0.14 -20.15
N ARG A 84 1.04 -0.53 -20.42
CA ARG A 84 0.06 -0.89 -19.39
C ARG A 84 -0.01 -2.40 -19.20
N VAL A 85 0.22 -2.84 -17.97
CA VAL A 85 0.16 -4.24 -17.52
C VAL A 85 -0.90 -4.34 -16.42
N GLY A 86 -2.09 -4.82 -16.76
CA GLY A 86 -3.23 -4.76 -15.83
C GLY A 86 -3.55 -3.32 -15.44
N HIS A 87 -3.36 -2.98 -14.16
CA HIS A 87 -3.57 -1.62 -13.62
C HIS A 87 -2.26 -0.81 -13.49
N TYR A 88 -1.10 -1.41 -13.78
CA TYR A 88 0.17 -0.70 -13.75
C TYR A 88 0.45 -0.02 -15.08
N VAL A 89 0.96 1.20 -15.02
CA VAL A 89 1.40 1.98 -16.17
C VAL A 89 2.86 2.36 -15.98
N TYR A 90 3.66 2.18 -17.03
CA TYR A 90 5.08 2.48 -17.07
C TYR A 90 5.40 3.28 -18.33
N GLU A 91 6.41 4.12 -18.25
CA GLU A 91 6.87 4.93 -19.38
C GLU A 91 8.39 4.77 -19.56
N THR A 92 8.83 4.83 -20.81
CA THR A 92 10.25 4.95 -21.14
C THR A 92 10.70 6.40 -21.04
N GLN A 93 12.00 6.62 -21.09
CA GLN A 93 12.50 7.94 -21.46
C GLN A 93 12.07 8.28 -22.89
N THR A 94 12.03 9.57 -23.19
CA THR A 94 11.84 10.08 -24.55
C THR A 94 13.12 9.94 -25.38
N ASP A 95 12.96 9.61 -26.66
CA ASP A 95 14.05 9.64 -27.63
C ASP A 95 14.01 10.97 -28.43
N PRO A 96 14.76 12.00 -28.02
CA PRO A 96 14.70 13.30 -28.65
C PRO A 96 15.17 13.24 -30.10
N ASN A 97 14.34 13.76 -31.01
CA ASN A 97 14.49 13.74 -32.46
C ASN A 97 14.56 12.33 -33.07
N GLY A 98 14.02 11.31 -32.39
CA GLY A 98 13.96 9.92 -32.85
C GLY A 98 13.16 9.76 -34.15
N GLY A 99 12.18 10.64 -34.39
CA GLY A 99 11.40 10.68 -35.62
C GLY A 99 10.76 9.31 -35.92
N LYS A 100 11.05 8.75 -37.10
CA LYS A 100 10.47 7.46 -37.52
C LYS A 100 11.20 6.22 -36.99
N ASN A 101 12.40 6.35 -36.43
CA ASN A 101 13.19 5.18 -36.00
C ASN A 101 13.72 5.36 -34.57
N PRO A 102 12.83 5.52 -33.58
CA PRO A 102 13.27 5.79 -32.23
C PRO A 102 13.89 4.58 -31.53
N ARG A 103 14.74 4.85 -30.54
CA ARG A 103 15.48 3.85 -29.75
C ARG A 103 15.49 4.21 -28.28
N TRP A 104 15.02 3.28 -27.44
CA TRP A 104 14.96 3.48 -26.00
C TRP A 104 15.86 2.52 -25.23
N ASN A 105 15.93 1.25 -25.64
CA ASN A 105 16.65 0.19 -24.91
C ASN A 105 16.32 0.18 -23.41
N ARG A 106 15.04 0.40 -23.07
CA ARG A 106 14.57 0.54 -21.69
C ARG A 106 13.99 -0.78 -21.21
N VAL A 107 14.49 -1.27 -20.08
CA VAL A 107 13.94 -2.45 -19.40
C VAL A 107 12.96 -1.98 -18.31
N ILE A 108 11.71 -2.40 -18.42
CA ILE A 108 10.63 -2.19 -17.46
C ILE A 108 10.39 -3.49 -16.71
N GLN A 109 10.38 -3.43 -15.38
CA GLN A 109 10.10 -4.57 -14.50
C GLN A 109 8.71 -4.39 -13.90
N SER A 110 7.77 -5.25 -14.26
CA SER A 110 6.39 -5.18 -13.81
C SER A 110 5.98 -6.43 -13.02
N GLN A 111 5.20 -6.24 -11.97
CA GLN A 111 4.56 -7.33 -11.25
C GLN A 111 3.32 -7.75 -12.05
N LEU A 112 3.27 -9.00 -12.51
CA LEU A 112 2.19 -9.48 -13.36
C LEU A 112 1.03 -10.00 -12.51
N PRO A 113 -0.15 -9.35 -12.50
CA PRO A 113 -1.31 -9.84 -11.77
C PRO A 113 -1.84 -11.15 -12.38
N ASN A 114 -2.44 -11.98 -11.53
CA ASN A 114 -3.11 -13.20 -11.96
C ASN A 114 -4.28 -12.85 -12.91
N GLY A 115 -4.41 -13.61 -14.00
CA GLY A 115 -5.40 -13.40 -15.05
C GLY A 115 -5.01 -12.39 -16.13
N VAL A 116 -3.92 -11.62 -15.97
CA VAL A 116 -3.42 -10.72 -17.02
C VAL A 116 -2.59 -11.52 -18.02
N ASN A 117 -3.04 -11.56 -19.27
CA ASN A 117 -2.39 -12.29 -20.37
C ASN A 117 -2.04 -11.40 -21.57
N SER A 118 -2.30 -10.09 -21.49
CA SER A 118 -1.90 -9.12 -22.50
C SER A 118 -1.37 -7.84 -21.86
N ILE A 119 -0.52 -7.15 -22.61
CA ILE A 119 -0.01 -5.82 -22.30
C ILE A 119 -0.42 -4.86 -23.42
N TYR A 120 -0.70 -3.62 -23.06
CA TYR A 120 -0.99 -2.57 -24.02
C TYR A 120 0.25 -1.70 -24.16
N VAL A 121 0.64 -1.44 -25.40
CA VAL A 121 1.79 -0.61 -25.74
C VAL A 121 1.30 0.57 -26.55
N GLU A 122 1.67 1.77 -26.14
CA GLU A 122 1.31 3.03 -26.79
C GLU A 122 2.58 3.83 -27.01
N ILE A 123 2.71 4.47 -28.16
CA ILE A 123 3.84 5.34 -28.51
C ILE A 123 3.30 6.75 -28.67
N TYR A 124 3.84 7.67 -27.89
CA TYR A 124 3.47 9.08 -27.85
C TYR A 124 4.59 9.96 -28.40
N ASP A 125 4.23 11.12 -28.97
CA ASP A 125 5.14 12.23 -29.28
C ASP A 125 5.13 13.22 -28.12
N GLU A 126 6.24 13.35 -27.40
CA GLU A 126 6.35 14.35 -26.32
C GLU A 126 6.34 15.76 -26.91
N CYS A 127 5.47 16.61 -26.38
CA CYS A 127 5.29 17.96 -26.92
C CYS A 127 5.50 19.02 -25.84
N SER A 128 6.45 19.95 -26.05
CA SER A 128 6.75 20.98 -25.04
C SER A 128 5.64 22.04 -24.86
N PHE A 129 4.80 22.26 -25.88
CA PHE A 129 3.81 23.36 -25.91
C PHE A 129 2.37 22.90 -26.12
N LYS A 130 2.12 21.59 -26.21
CA LYS A 130 0.78 21.00 -26.36
C LYS A 130 0.75 19.64 -25.64
N MET A 131 -0.43 19.06 -25.53
CA MET A 131 -0.56 17.70 -25.01
C MET A 131 0.17 16.70 -25.92
N ASP A 132 0.74 15.67 -25.29
CA ASP A 132 1.41 14.59 -26.00
C ASP A 132 0.44 13.89 -26.96
N GLU A 133 0.96 13.56 -28.13
CA GLU A 133 0.15 13.05 -29.22
C GLU A 133 0.36 11.55 -29.39
N LEU A 134 -0.72 10.76 -29.34
CA LEU A 134 -0.62 9.33 -29.61
C LEU A 134 -0.26 9.11 -31.09
N ILE A 135 0.90 8.48 -31.32
CA ILE A 135 1.38 8.15 -32.66
C ILE A 135 0.85 6.78 -33.08
N ALA A 136 1.06 5.77 -32.22
CA ALA A 136 0.80 4.38 -32.55
C ALA A 136 0.53 3.55 -31.28
N TRP A 137 -0.09 2.39 -31.43
CA TRP A 137 -0.38 1.49 -30.33
C TRP A 137 -0.48 0.03 -30.81
N CYS A 138 -0.34 -0.92 -29.89
CA CYS A 138 -0.67 -2.32 -30.12
C CYS A 138 -1.01 -3.03 -28.80
N GLU A 139 -1.75 -4.14 -28.91
CA GLU A 139 -1.95 -5.08 -27.81
C GLU A 139 -1.06 -6.31 -28.06
N ILE A 140 -0.23 -6.65 -27.08
CA ILE A 140 0.65 -7.81 -27.14
C ILE A 140 0.13 -8.87 -26.17
N LYS A 141 -0.26 -10.03 -26.71
CA LYS A 141 -0.57 -11.20 -25.89
C LYS A 141 0.73 -11.84 -25.42
N LEU A 142 0.82 -12.10 -24.12
CA LEU A 142 1.97 -12.74 -23.49
C LEU A 142 2.05 -14.21 -23.95
N PRO A 143 3.11 -14.62 -24.66
CA PRO A 143 3.25 -16.00 -25.11
C PRO A 143 3.47 -16.97 -23.95
N GLU A 144 2.91 -18.18 -24.02
CA GLU A 144 3.06 -19.22 -22.98
C GLU A 144 4.54 -19.54 -22.67
N ARG A 145 5.39 -19.55 -23.71
CA ARG A 145 6.84 -19.74 -23.57
C ARG A 145 7.52 -18.76 -22.61
N VAL A 146 7.02 -17.52 -22.53
CA VAL A 146 7.57 -16.52 -21.61
C VAL A 146 7.37 -16.96 -20.16
N PHE A 147 6.18 -17.50 -19.84
CA PHE A 147 5.87 -18.01 -18.50
C PHE A 147 6.71 -19.23 -18.11
N ASN A 148 7.20 -19.99 -19.09
CA ASN A 148 8.13 -21.11 -18.88
C ASN A 148 9.59 -20.66 -18.62
N GLY A 149 9.84 -19.34 -18.59
CA GLY A 149 11.16 -18.76 -18.34
C GLY A 149 11.97 -18.49 -19.61
N GLU A 150 11.39 -18.71 -20.80
CA GLU A 150 12.06 -18.37 -22.06
C GLU A 150 12.00 -16.87 -22.34
N THR A 151 13.03 -16.36 -23.01
CA THR A 151 13.03 -14.99 -23.52
C THR A 151 12.40 -14.96 -24.90
N HIS A 152 11.48 -14.03 -25.10
CA HIS A 152 10.75 -13.84 -26.34
C HIS A 152 11.03 -12.46 -26.95
N GLU A 153 11.64 -12.42 -28.13
CA GLU A 153 11.91 -11.19 -28.87
C GLU A 153 11.14 -11.22 -30.20
N GLU A 154 10.37 -10.17 -30.47
CA GLU A 154 9.58 -10.06 -31.69
C GLU A 154 9.29 -8.60 -32.07
N TRP A 155 9.14 -8.36 -33.38
CA TRP A 155 8.61 -7.12 -33.92
C TRP A 155 7.09 -7.17 -33.98
N TYR A 156 6.43 -6.38 -33.13
CA TYR A 156 4.98 -6.29 -33.07
C TYR A 156 4.46 -5.19 -33.99
N PRO A 157 3.50 -5.49 -34.89
CA PRO A 157 2.90 -4.49 -35.75
C PRO A 157 2.14 -3.46 -34.92
N LEU A 158 2.23 -2.20 -35.35
CA LEU A 158 1.61 -1.07 -34.69
C LEU A 158 0.39 -0.59 -35.49
N SER A 159 -0.66 -0.25 -34.76
CA SER A 159 -1.88 0.36 -35.27
C SER A 159 -1.89 1.85 -34.95
N GLY A 160 -2.54 2.65 -35.78
CA GLY A 160 -2.52 4.10 -35.63
C GLY A 160 -3.36 4.80 -36.67
N LYS A 161 -2.95 6.02 -37.03
CA LYS A 161 -3.68 6.86 -37.98
C LYS A 161 -3.69 6.28 -39.40
N GLN A 162 -2.69 5.47 -39.75
CA GLN A 162 -2.61 4.79 -41.05
C GLN A 162 -3.54 3.57 -41.15
N GLY A 163 -4.07 3.09 -40.03
CA GLY A 163 -4.89 1.88 -39.95
C GLY A 163 -4.28 0.82 -39.05
N ASP A 164 -4.95 -0.33 -39.00
CA ASP A 164 -4.59 -1.45 -38.12
C ASP A 164 -3.35 -2.19 -38.64
N GLY A 165 -2.30 -2.28 -37.83
CA GLY A 165 -1.02 -2.88 -38.21
C GLY A 165 -0.25 -2.14 -39.30
N LEU A 166 -0.65 -0.91 -39.65
CA LEU A 166 -0.07 -0.11 -40.74
C LEU A 166 0.80 1.06 -40.26
N GLU A 167 0.93 1.24 -38.94
CA GLU A 167 1.72 2.32 -38.33
C GLU A 167 3.18 1.91 -38.09
N GLY A 168 3.61 0.80 -38.69
CA GLY A 168 4.95 0.26 -38.57
C GLY A 168 5.03 -0.87 -37.55
N ALA A 169 6.14 -0.98 -36.83
CA ALA A 169 6.34 -2.03 -35.82
C ALA A 169 7.27 -1.59 -34.68
N ILE A 170 7.12 -2.21 -33.51
CA ILE A 170 7.97 -2.04 -32.32
C ILE A 170 8.67 -3.35 -31.95
N ASP A 171 9.94 -3.24 -31.59
CA ASP A 171 10.81 -4.33 -31.16
C ASP A 171 10.75 -4.48 -29.65
N ILE A 172 10.14 -5.58 -29.18
CA ILE A 172 9.91 -5.85 -27.75
C ILE A 172 10.53 -7.19 -27.37
N VAL A 173 11.29 -7.19 -26.26
CA VAL A 173 11.79 -8.41 -25.62
C VAL A 173 11.05 -8.64 -24.30
N LEU A 174 10.42 -9.82 -24.16
CA LEU A 174 9.68 -10.25 -22.98
C LEU A 174 10.42 -11.40 -22.30
N SER A 175 10.53 -11.36 -20.98
CA SER A 175 10.92 -12.49 -20.16
C SER A 175 10.17 -12.47 -18.84
N PHE A 176 9.97 -13.63 -18.23
CA PHE A 176 9.23 -13.74 -16.98
C PHE A 176 10.01 -14.57 -15.96
N SER A 177 10.01 -14.08 -14.73
CA SER A 177 10.57 -14.78 -13.59
C SER A 177 9.49 -15.02 -12.56
N ASN A 178 9.25 -16.29 -12.24
CA ASN A 178 8.37 -16.65 -11.14
C ASN A 178 9.10 -16.36 -9.83
N GLN A 179 8.99 -15.14 -9.32
CA GLN A 179 9.40 -14.82 -7.96
C GLN A 179 8.34 -15.45 -7.06
N HIS A 180 8.57 -16.70 -6.63
CA HIS A 180 7.94 -17.17 -5.41
C HIS A 180 8.36 -16.16 -4.34
N TYR A 181 7.41 -15.30 -3.93
CA TYR A 181 7.45 -14.76 -2.59
C TYR A 181 7.34 -15.96 -1.67
N MET A 182 8.46 -16.63 -1.45
CA MET A 182 8.69 -17.32 -0.20
C MET A 182 8.53 -16.19 0.81
N TYR A 183 7.34 -16.08 1.39
CA TYR A 183 7.26 -15.58 2.74
C TYR A 183 8.44 -16.27 3.44
N PRO A 184 9.38 -15.52 4.06
CA PRO A 184 10.23 -16.18 5.01
C PRO A 184 9.24 -16.90 5.89
N ASN A 185 9.29 -18.24 5.91
CA ASN A 185 8.64 -18.97 6.97
C ASN A 185 9.13 -18.21 8.19
N LEU A 186 8.24 -17.46 8.85
CA LEU A 186 8.39 -17.21 10.27
C LEU A 186 8.29 -18.62 10.84
N GLN A 187 9.40 -19.35 10.74
CA GLN A 187 9.72 -20.40 11.63
C GLN A 187 9.53 -19.72 12.98
N GLU A 188 8.55 -20.18 13.74
CA GLU A 188 8.45 -19.95 15.17
C GLU A 188 9.74 -20.46 15.83
N SER A 189 10.89 -19.86 15.54
CA SER A 189 11.92 -19.75 16.54
C SER A 189 11.44 -18.61 17.42
N GLY A 190 10.53 -18.94 18.33
CA GLY A 190 10.28 -18.14 19.51
C GLY A 190 11.60 -18.00 20.24
N GLN A 191 12.36 -16.95 19.88
CA GLN A 191 13.49 -16.51 20.68
C GLN A 191 12.87 -15.85 21.90
N MET A 192 12.52 -16.69 22.88
CA MET A 192 12.24 -16.26 24.24
C MET A 192 13.48 -15.51 24.73
N LEU A 193 13.46 -14.19 24.65
CA LEU A 193 14.47 -13.33 25.26
C LEU A 193 14.33 -13.48 26.78
N MET A 194 15.06 -14.44 27.34
CA MET A 194 15.23 -14.60 28.78
C MET A 194 15.98 -13.37 29.29
N VAL A 195 15.24 -12.39 29.83
CA VAL A 195 15.82 -11.28 30.58
C VAL A 195 16.38 -11.84 31.90
N PRO A 196 17.69 -11.73 32.17
CA PRO A 196 18.25 -12.13 33.46
C PRO A 196 17.65 -11.26 34.57
N PRO A 197 17.15 -11.83 35.68
CA PRO A 197 16.62 -11.04 36.77
C PRO A 197 17.77 -10.28 37.44
N GLY A 198 17.66 -8.96 37.54
CA GLY A 198 18.53 -8.17 38.43
C GLY A 198 19.25 -6.95 37.84
N ARG A 199 18.93 -6.46 36.64
CA ARG A 199 19.44 -5.16 36.17
C ARG A 199 18.31 -4.17 35.85
N PRO A 200 18.22 -3.03 36.57
CA PRO A 200 17.29 -1.97 36.20
C PRO A 200 17.78 -1.29 34.92
N THR A 201 17.05 -1.47 33.82
CA THR A 201 17.22 -0.66 32.62
C THR A 201 16.41 0.62 32.75
N PRO A 202 16.91 1.78 32.29
CA PRO A 202 16.13 3.00 32.28
C PRO A 202 14.94 2.82 31.32
N ILE A 203 13.73 2.92 31.87
CA ILE A 203 12.49 2.99 31.11
C ILE A 203 12.51 4.35 30.40
N PHE A 204 12.79 4.35 29.10
CA PHE A 204 12.54 5.52 28.27
C PHE A 204 11.04 5.54 27.93
N VAL A 205 10.25 6.16 28.79
CA VAL A 205 8.87 6.54 28.48
C VAL A 205 8.93 7.67 27.45
N SER A 206 8.83 7.31 26.17
CA SER A 206 8.44 8.29 25.15
C SER A 206 7.10 8.91 25.57
N PRO A 207 6.93 10.24 25.45
CA PRO A 207 5.66 10.88 25.79
C PRO A 207 4.56 10.26 24.92
N HIS A 208 3.64 9.58 25.59
CA HIS A 208 2.50 8.93 24.98
C HIS A 208 1.59 10.03 24.44
N GLN A 209 1.43 10.09 23.11
CA GLN A 209 0.16 10.59 22.57
C GLN A 209 -0.92 9.59 22.98
N PRO A 210 -2.09 10.03 23.46
CA PRO A 210 -3.15 9.12 23.85
C PRO A 210 -3.64 8.35 22.61
N ILE A 211 -3.20 7.10 22.49
CA ILE A 211 -3.72 6.14 21.52
C ILE A 211 -5.09 5.72 22.03
N GLN A 212 -6.14 6.12 21.33
CA GLN A 212 -7.49 5.65 21.60
C GLN A 212 -7.57 4.15 21.29
N HIS A 213 -7.73 3.34 22.33
CA HIS A 213 -7.96 1.90 22.21
C HIS A 213 -9.32 1.67 21.53
N THR A 214 -9.33 1.08 20.34
CA THR A 214 -10.56 0.52 19.75
C THR A 214 -10.57 -0.99 19.98
N SER A 215 -11.43 -1.43 20.90
CA SER A 215 -11.76 -2.83 21.10
C SER A 215 -12.69 -3.29 19.97
N THR A 216 -12.31 -4.35 19.26
CA THR A 216 -13.15 -4.97 18.24
C THR A 216 -14.20 -5.87 18.89
N LEU A 217 -15.36 -5.28 19.20
CA LEU A 217 -16.63 -6.00 19.33
C LEU A 217 -17.29 -6.14 17.95
N PRO A 218 -18.12 -7.18 17.72
CA PRO A 218 -18.82 -7.34 16.46
C PRO A 218 -19.70 -6.11 16.16
N PHE A 219 -19.48 -5.55 14.98
CA PHE A 219 -19.95 -4.25 14.54
C PHE A 219 -21.45 -4.28 14.24
N VAL A 220 -22.24 -3.55 15.02
CA VAL A 220 -23.65 -3.24 14.74
C VAL A 220 -23.69 -1.82 14.19
N ILE A 221 -24.12 -1.67 12.94
CA ILE A 221 -24.37 -0.36 12.32
C ILE A 221 -25.55 0.26 13.08
N SER A 222 -25.30 1.23 13.96
CA SER A 222 -26.37 1.99 14.62
C SER A 222 -26.95 2.98 13.60
N GLU A 223 -28.15 2.70 13.11
CA GLU A 223 -28.89 3.51 12.12
C GLU A 223 -29.20 4.93 12.65
N GLU A 224 -29.29 5.09 13.98
CA GLU A 224 -29.52 6.35 14.67
C GLU A 224 -28.35 7.35 14.49
N ASP A 225 -27.11 6.85 14.46
CA ASP A 225 -25.92 7.68 14.29
C ASP A 225 -25.83 8.26 12.88
N LEU A 226 -26.23 7.47 11.88
CA LEU A 226 -26.31 7.87 10.48
C LEU A 226 -27.33 8.99 10.27
N LYS A 227 -28.46 8.92 10.99
CA LYS A 227 -29.49 9.95 11.00
C LYS A 227 -28.99 11.26 11.61
N GLN A 228 -28.27 11.20 12.74
CA GLN A 228 -27.68 12.41 13.34
C GLN A 228 -26.61 13.07 12.47
N VAL A 229 -25.76 12.29 11.77
CA VAL A 229 -24.77 12.86 10.85
C VAL A 229 -25.46 13.57 9.68
N ARG A 230 -26.56 13.00 9.17
CA ARG A 230 -27.37 13.64 8.13
C ARG A 230 -28.02 14.95 8.60
N GLU A 231 -28.46 15.03 9.85
CA GLU A 231 -29.02 16.27 10.42
C GLU A 231 -27.97 17.37 10.58
N MET A 232 -26.70 17.02 10.86
CA MET A 232 -25.61 17.99 10.97
C MET A 232 -25.17 18.56 9.61
N PHE A 233 -25.35 17.80 8.52
CA PHE A 233 -24.94 18.19 7.18
C PHE A 233 -26.12 18.09 6.18
N PRO A 234 -27.14 18.95 6.31
CA PRO A 234 -28.34 18.88 5.46
C PRO A 234 -28.08 19.20 3.97
N ASN A 235 -26.91 19.78 3.66
CA ASN A 235 -26.49 20.12 2.29
C ASN A 235 -25.68 19.00 1.61
N ILE A 236 -25.33 17.92 2.31
CA ILE A 236 -24.54 16.81 1.77
C ILE A 236 -25.47 15.66 1.41
N ASP A 237 -25.20 15.03 0.26
CA ASP A 237 -26.03 13.95 -0.26
C ASP A 237 -26.02 12.72 0.66
N ALA A 238 -27.20 12.11 0.85
CA ALA A 238 -27.38 11.05 1.85
C ALA A 238 -26.57 9.78 1.53
N GLU A 239 -26.31 9.53 0.25
CA GLU A 239 -25.47 8.42 -0.20
C GLU A 239 -24.00 8.62 0.17
N VAL A 240 -23.49 9.86 0.09
CA VAL A 240 -22.11 10.19 0.45
C VAL A 240 -21.88 10.00 1.95
N VAL A 241 -22.82 10.45 2.77
CA VAL A 241 -22.78 10.26 4.23
C VAL A 241 -22.77 8.76 4.57
N LYS A 242 -23.60 7.96 3.89
CA LYS A 242 -23.65 6.50 4.10
C LYS A 242 -22.35 5.82 3.69
N THR A 243 -21.79 6.15 2.52
CA THR A 243 -20.52 5.59 2.04
C THR A 243 -19.37 5.94 2.97
N LEU A 244 -19.27 7.19 3.45
CA LEU A 244 -18.22 7.59 4.39
C LEU A 244 -18.39 6.93 5.75
N TYR A 245 -19.63 6.73 6.21
CA TYR A 245 -19.91 6.01 7.45
C TYR A 245 -19.49 4.53 7.36
N GLU A 246 -19.73 3.89 6.21
CA GLU A 246 -19.29 2.51 5.94
C GLU A 246 -17.76 2.41 5.86
N VAL A 247 -17.10 3.34 5.18
CA VAL A 247 -15.63 3.41 5.09
C VAL A 247 -15.00 3.60 6.47
N ASN A 248 -15.61 4.44 7.30
CA ASN A 248 -15.18 4.69 8.68
C ASN A 248 -15.63 3.60 9.66
N ARG A 249 -16.15 2.46 9.17
CA ARG A 249 -16.61 1.33 9.98
C ARG A 249 -17.55 1.78 11.10
N GLY A 250 -18.52 2.62 10.75
CA GLY A 250 -19.54 3.19 11.64
C GLY A 250 -19.01 4.07 12.76
N ASN A 251 -17.78 4.58 12.63
CA ASN A 251 -17.29 5.61 13.52
C ASN A 251 -17.88 6.96 13.11
N LYS A 252 -18.87 7.43 13.89
CA LYS A 252 -19.56 8.70 13.69
C LYS A 252 -18.59 9.89 13.69
N ASP A 253 -17.68 9.98 14.65
CA ASP A 253 -16.76 11.11 14.78
C ASP A 253 -15.75 11.18 13.62
N SER A 254 -15.27 10.02 13.17
CA SER A 254 -14.39 9.93 11.99
C SER A 254 -15.13 10.38 10.73
N THR A 255 -16.40 9.98 10.59
CA THR A 255 -17.25 10.36 9.46
C THR A 255 -17.53 11.87 9.44
N ILE A 256 -17.79 12.48 10.60
CA ILE A 256 -17.99 13.94 10.72
C ILE A 256 -16.71 14.69 10.31
N ASN A 257 -15.54 14.26 10.78
CA ASN A 257 -14.28 14.89 10.41
C ASN A 257 -13.98 14.79 8.91
N SER A 258 -14.27 13.63 8.29
CA SER A 258 -14.16 13.49 6.83
C SER A 258 -15.13 14.40 6.08
N LEU A 259 -16.38 14.52 6.55
CA LEU A 259 -17.38 15.39 5.93
C LEU A 259 -17.05 16.88 6.07
N LEU A 260 -16.45 17.30 7.20
CA LEU A 260 -15.97 18.68 7.39
C LEU A 260 -14.83 19.02 6.43
N GLN A 261 -13.88 18.12 6.22
CA GLN A 261 -12.77 18.32 5.28
C GLN A 261 -13.20 18.40 3.81
N MET A 262 -14.37 17.83 3.47
CA MET A 262 -14.93 17.91 2.12
C MET A 262 -15.74 19.18 1.88
N ASN A 263 -16.00 19.98 2.91
CA ASN A 263 -16.85 21.19 2.86
C ASN A 263 -16.07 22.48 3.17
N GLU A 264 -14.74 22.40 3.30
CA GLU A 264 -13.81 23.54 3.14
C GLU A 264 -13.42 23.70 1.66
#